data_AF-A0A2S3QLE1-F1
#
_entry.id   AF-A0A2S3QLE1-F1
#
_cell.length_a   1.000
_cell.length_b   1.000
_cell.length_c   1.000
_cell.angle_alpha   90.00
_cell.angle_beta   90.00
_cell.angle_gamma   90.00
#
_symmetry.space_group_name_H-M   'P 1'
#
loop_
_entity.id
_entity.type
_entity.pdbx_description
1 polymer ?
#
loop_
_entity_poly.entity_id
_entity_poly.type
_entity_poly.pdbx_seq_one_letter_code
_entity_poly.pdbx_strand_id
1 'polypeptide(L)'
;MKELKNKITFLILLLSLGSCGLTTVRPKLEMTYAQVAFLAAKEAGGQTLAPNLYRKAEFYYLKAKSSYKRKFFNKAKKYAILSKQFSEKAEFKAYRKKTLDSI
;
A
#
# COMPACT_ATOMS: atom_id res chain seq x y z
N MET A 1 -9.74 -50.02 16.76
CA MET A 1 -10.33 -48.69 17.13
C MET A 1 -9.29 -47.65 17.59
N LYS A 2 -8.23 -47.99 18.33
CA LYS A 2 -7.18 -47.04 18.76
C LYS A 2 -6.45 -46.34 17.59
N GLU A 3 -6.07 -47.09 16.57
CA GLU A 3 -5.41 -46.57 15.34
C GLU A 3 -6.23 -45.51 14.61
N LEU A 4 -7.55 -45.74 14.48
CA LEU A 4 -8.46 -44.80 13.82
C LEU A 4 -8.63 -43.52 14.64
N LYS A 5 -8.67 -43.63 15.96
CA LYS A 5 -8.75 -42.49 16.88
C LYS A 5 -7.47 -41.64 16.78
N ASN A 6 -6.29 -42.26 16.73
CA ASN A 6 -5.00 -41.56 16.55
C ASN A 6 -4.92 -40.80 15.21
N LYS A 7 -5.39 -41.40 14.11
CA LYS A 7 -5.42 -40.71 12.80
C LYS A 7 -6.36 -39.50 12.80
N ILE A 8 -7.51 -39.59 13.48
CA ILE A 8 -8.45 -38.47 13.61
C ILE A 8 -7.85 -37.33 14.46
N THR A 9 -7.18 -37.66 15.57
CA THR A 9 -6.50 -36.63 16.40
C THR A 9 -5.38 -35.93 15.62
N PHE A 10 -4.63 -36.68 14.81
CA PHE A 10 -3.57 -36.11 13.96
C PHE A 10 -4.12 -35.19 12.86
N LEU A 11 -5.26 -35.54 12.27
CA LEU A 11 -5.94 -34.71 11.27
C LEU A 11 -6.46 -33.39 11.88
N ILE A 12 -7.02 -33.44 13.09
CA ILE A 12 -7.49 -32.25 13.81
C ILE A 12 -6.32 -31.33 14.18
N LEU A 13 -5.16 -31.90 14.54
CA LEU A 13 -3.93 -31.15 14.81
C LEU A 13 -3.38 -30.44 13.55
N LEU A 14 -3.51 -31.07 12.37
CA LEU A 14 -3.14 -30.45 11.10
C LEU A 14 -4.08 -29.29 10.71
N LEU A 15 -5.39 -29.41 10.99
CA LEU A 15 -6.35 -28.34 10.69
C LEU A 15 -6.17 -27.11 11.59
N SER A 16 -5.78 -27.29 12.86
CA SER A 16 -5.60 -26.16 13.79
C SER A 16 -4.36 -25.31 13.49
N LEU A 17 -3.34 -25.88 12.84
CA LEU A 17 -2.16 -25.12 12.40
C LEU A 17 -2.42 -24.25 11.15
N GLY A 18 -3.51 -24.48 10.42
CA GLY A 18 -3.83 -23.75 9.18
C GLY A 18 -4.59 -22.42 9.36
N SER A 19 -5.11 -22.12 10.55
CA SER A 19 -6.09 -21.02 10.74
C SER A 19 -5.48 -19.64 11.01
N CYS A 20 -4.16 -19.48 11.05
CA CYS A 20 -3.51 -18.22 11.49
C CYS A 20 -3.47 -17.08 10.42
N GLY A 21 -4.14 -17.23 9.28
CA GLY A 21 -4.00 -16.31 8.13
C GLY A 21 -5.03 -15.16 8.00
N LEU A 22 -6.09 -15.11 8.82
CA LEU A 22 -7.25 -14.25 8.55
C LEU A 22 -7.23 -12.84 9.17
N THR A 23 -6.27 -12.50 10.02
CA THR A 23 -6.28 -11.23 10.78
C THR A 23 -5.61 -10.06 10.03
N THR A 24 -5.84 -9.91 8.73
CA THR A 24 -5.34 -8.72 8.01
C THR A 24 -6.22 -7.49 8.30
N VAL A 25 -5.71 -6.56 9.10
CA VAL A 25 -6.43 -5.33 9.46
C VAL A 25 -6.55 -4.41 8.24
N ARG A 26 -7.73 -3.81 8.05
CA ARG A 26 -8.00 -2.85 6.97
C ARG A 26 -7.13 -1.58 7.14
N PRO A 27 -6.22 -1.25 6.19
CA PRO A 27 -5.25 -0.16 6.32
C PRO A 27 -5.87 1.19 5.96
N LYS A 28 -6.90 1.63 6.72
CA LYS A 28 -7.61 2.88 6.42
C LYS A 28 -6.66 4.09 6.50
N LEU A 29 -5.83 4.12 7.54
CA LEU A 29 -4.94 5.24 7.81
C LEU A 29 -3.87 5.41 6.72
N GLU A 30 -3.22 4.32 6.33
CA GLU A 30 -2.18 4.35 5.30
C GLU A 30 -2.74 4.73 3.93
N MET A 31 -3.96 4.29 3.61
CA MET A 31 -4.66 4.70 2.39
C MET A 31 -4.96 6.22 2.38
N THR A 32 -5.41 6.76 3.52
CA THR A 32 -5.64 8.21 3.66
C THR A 32 -4.35 9.00 3.49
N TYR A 33 -3.25 8.59 4.13
CA TYR A 33 -1.95 9.24 3.98
C TYR A 33 -1.45 9.22 2.53
N ALA A 34 -1.58 8.08 1.84
CA ALA A 34 -1.22 7.98 0.43
C ALA A 34 -2.05 8.93 -0.45
N GLN A 35 -3.36 9.06 -0.17
CA GLN A 35 -4.24 9.97 -0.91
C GLN A 35 -3.85 11.44 -0.68
N VAL A 36 -3.67 11.86 0.57
CA VAL A 36 -3.30 13.24 0.91
C VAL A 36 -1.94 13.59 0.29
N ALA A 37 -0.94 12.73 0.44
CA ALA A 37 0.38 12.95 -0.15
C ALA A 37 0.32 13.05 -1.69
N PHE A 38 -0.48 12.22 -2.35
CA PHE A 38 -0.63 12.26 -3.81
C PHE A 38 -1.32 13.54 -4.29
N LEU A 39 -2.30 14.05 -3.54
CA LEU A 39 -2.94 15.34 -3.80
C LEU A 39 -1.96 16.50 -3.62
N ALA A 40 -1.20 16.52 -2.53
CA ALA A 40 -0.17 17.52 -2.28
C ALA A 40 0.89 17.54 -3.40
N ALA A 41 1.36 16.37 -3.84
CA ALA A 41 2.27 16.26 -4.98
C ALA A 41 1.67 16.77 -6.30
N LYS A 42 0.35 16.65 -6.49
CA LYS A 42 -0.36 17.19 -7.65
C LYS A 42 -0.42 18.72 -7.59
N GLU A 43 -0.80 19.28 -6.46
CA GLU A 43 -0.88 20.73 -6.21
C GLU A 43 0.49 21.40 -6.34
N ALA A 44 1.54 20.74 -5.87
CA ALA A 44 2.91 21.17 -6.05
C ALA A 44 3.37 21.19 -7.53
N GLY A 45 2.57 20.66 -8.47
CA GLY A 45 2.93 20.60 -9.89
C GLY A 45 3.84 19.41 -10.22
N GLY A 46 3.76 18.32 -9.45
CA GLY A 46 4.59 17.13 -9.63
C GLY A 46 4.49 16.51 -11.03
N GLN A 47 3.36 16.68 -11.72
CA GLN A 47 3.17 16.20 -13.10
C GLN A 47 4.15 16.82 -14.09
N THR A 48 4.41 18.12 -13.97
CA THR A 48 5.28 18.87 -14.90
C THR A 48 6.72 18.92 -14.39
N LEU A 49 6.90 19.17 -13.09
CA LEU A 49 8.22 19.44 -12.50
C LEU A 49 8.95 18.16 -12.07
N ALA A 50 8.21 17.12 -11.70
CA ALA A 50 8.76 15.84 -11.24
C ALA A 50 8.06 14.60 -11.86
N PRO A 51 7.87 14.54 -13.20
CA PRO A 51 7.01 13.57 -13.88
C PRO A 51 7.35 12.11 -13.57
N ASN A 52 8.64 11.78 -13.49
CA ASN A 52 9.10 10.41 -13.24
C ASN A 52 8.71 9.90 -11.84
N LEU A 53 8.77 10.78 -10.82
CA LEU A 53 8.37 10.42 -9.45
C LEU A 53 6.85 10.43 -9.32
N TYR A 54 6.19 11.41 -9.93
CA TYR A 54 4.74 11.53 -9.91
C TYR A 54 4.05 10.33 -10.57
N ARG A 55 4.52 9.88 -11.75
CA ARG A 55 3.98 8.67 -12.41
C ARG A 55 4.17 7.41 -11.58
N LYS A 56 5.30 7.27 -10.87
CA LYS A 56 5.51 6.15 -9.95
C LYS A 56 4.54 6.21 -8.77
N ALA A 57 4.33 7.39 -8.20
CA ALA A 57 3.35 7.59 -7.14
C ALA A 57 1.93 7.21 -7.60
N GLU A 58 1.51 7.70 -8.76
CA GLU A 58 0.20 7.39 -9.36
C GLU A 58 0.02 5.89 -9.59
N PHE A 59 1.01 5.23 -10.17
CA PHE A 59 1.00 3.79 -10.40
C PHE A 59 0.77 2.99 -9.12
N TYR A 60 1.51 3.32 -8.04
CA TYR A 60 1.34 2.65 -6.75
C TYR A 60 0.03 3.03 -6.08
N TYR A 61 -0.44 4.27 -6.22
CA TYR A 61 -1.73 4.71 -5.69
C TYR A 61 -2.89 3.91 -6.31
N LEU A 62 -2.90 3.76 -7.64
CA LEU A 62 -3.90 2.98 -8.36
C LEU A 62 -3.86 1.50 -7.96
N LYS A 63 -2.66 0.92 -7.82
CA LYS A 63 -2.48 -0.44 -7.31
C LYS A 63 -2.96 -0.62 -5.87
N ALA A 64 -2.75 0.37 -5.01
CA ALA A 64 -3.24 0.38 -3.63
C ALA A 64 -4.77 0.37 -3.61
N LYS A 65 -5.43 1.26 -4.38
CA LYS A 65 -6.90 1.32 -4.51
C LYS A 65 -7.48 0.01 -5.03
N SER A 66 -6.89 -0.56 -6.09
CA SER A 66 -7.33 -1.83 -6.67
C SER A 66 -7.21 -2.99 -5.66
N SER A 67 -6.08 -3.08 -4.96
CA SER A 67 -5.85 -4.10 -3.93
C SER A 67 -6.78 -3.95 -2.73
N TYR A 68 -7.06 -2.72 -2.32
CA TYR A 68 -7.98 -2.40 -1.23
C TYR A 68 -9.41 -2.81 -1.58
N LYS A 69 -9.88 -2.53 -2.82
CA LYS A 69 -11.20 -2.96 -3.31
C LYS A 69 -11.34 -4.49 -3.32
N ARG A 70 -10.26 -5.20 -3.64
CA ARG A 70 -10.18 -6.68 -3.63
C ARG A 70 -9.99 -7.28 -2.24
N LYS A 71 -10.00 -6.47 -1.17
CA LYS A 71 -9.74 -6.89 0.22
C LYS A 71 -8.35 -7.51 0.47
N PHE A 72 -7.39 -7.26 -0.42
CA PHE A 72 -5.99 -7.66 -0.22
C PHE A 72 -5.26 -6.61 0.61
N PHE A 73 -5.61 -6.55 1.90
CA PHE A 73 -5.22 -5.46 2.80
C PHE A 73 -3.71 -5.33 3.01
N ASN A 74 -2.98 -6.44 3.17
CA ASN A 74 -1.53 -6.42 3.29
C ASN A 74 -0.85 -5.83 2.04
N LYS A 75 -1.35 -6.19 0.86
CA LYS A 75 -0.83 -5.71 -0.43
C LYS A 75 -1.18 -4.23 -0.64
N ALA A 76 -2.41 -3.85 -0.30
CA ALA A 76 -2.86 -2.46 -0.34
C ALA A 76 -1.99 -1.56 0.54
N LYS A 77 -1.71 -1.98 1.79
CA LYS A 77 -0.83 -1.26 2.72
C LYS A 77 0.57 -1.05 2.14
N LYS A 78 1.19 -2.10 1.60
CA LYS A 78 2.51 -2.00 0.97
C LYS A 78 2.53 -0.99 -0.18
N TYR A 79 1.52 -1.02 -1.06
CA TYR A 79 1.42 -0.06 -2.16
C TYR A 79 1.10 1.35 -1.70
N ALA A 80 0.28 1.53 -0.67
CA ALA A 80 -0.03 2.84 -0.09
C ALA A 80 1.23 3.51 0.47
N ILE A 81 2.07 2.76 1.19
CA ILE A 81 3.35 3.26 1.71
C ILE A 81 4.26 3.71 0.57
N LEU A 82 4.39 2.91 -0.49
CA LEU A 82 5.20 3.28 -1.66
C LEU A 82 4.65 4.54 -2.35
N SER A 83 3.33 4.58 -2.57
CA SER A 83 2.64 5.74 -3.13
C SER A 83 2.93 7.01 -2.34
N LYS A 84 2.79 6.96 -1.01
CA LYS A 84 3.11 8.07 -0.10
C LYS A 84 4.55 8.54 -0.30
N GLN A 85 5.52 7.63 -0.20
CA GLN A 85 6.95 7.97 -0.31
C GLN A 85 7.32 8.60 -1.66
N PHE A 86 6.77 8.09 -2.77
CA PHE A 86 7.03 8.68 -4.08
C PHE A 86 6.31 10.03 -4.25
N SER A 87 5.14 10.20 -3.64
CA SER A 87 4.40 11.47 -3.66
C SER A 87 5.16 12.55 -2.92
N GLU A 88 5.62 12.29 -1.68
CA GLU A 88 6.43 13.23 -0.88
C GLU A 88 7.72 13.65 -1.61
N LYS A 89 8.39 12.70 -2.26
CA LYS A 89 9.57 12.99 -3.09
C LYS A 89 9.23 13.84 -4.32
N ALA A 90 8.09 13.58 -4.95
CA ALA A 90 7.64 14.35 -6.11
C ALA A 90 7.26 15.78 -5.71
N GLU A 91 6.55 15.93 -4.60
CA GLU A 91 6.17 17.20 -3.99
C GLU A 91 7.40 18.05 -3.67
N PHE A 92 8.35 17.50 -2.90
CA PHE A 92 9.59 18.20 -2.56
C PHE A 92 10.37 18.63 -3.80
N LYS A 93 10.52 17.74 -4.78
CA LYS A 93 11.24 18.05 -6.02
C LYS A 93 10.52 19.13 -6.84
N ALA A 94 9.19 19.13 -6.84
CA ALA A 94 8.41 20.12 -7.55
C ALA A 94 8.55 21.50 -6.89
N TYR A 95 8.42 21.60 -5.56
CA TYR A 95 8.66 22.86 -4.85
C TYR A 95 10.07 23.38 -5.06
N ARG A 96 11.08 22.52 -4.91
CA ARG A 96 12.48 22.91 -5.13
C ARG A 96 12.73 23.48 -6.53
N LYS A 97 12.11 22.90 -7.56
CA LYS A 97 12.20 23.45 -8.91
C LYS A 97 11.49 24.79 -9.03
N LYS A 98 10.24 24.89 -8.54
CA LYS A 98 9.50 26.17 -8.53
C LYS A 98 10.31 27.29 -7.89
N THR A 99 10.96 27.02 -6.75
CA THR A 99 11.76 28.02 -6.04
C THR A 99 13.05 28.39 -6.77
N LEU A 100 13.67 27.44 -7.49
CA LEU A 100 14.89 27.71 -8.26
C LEU A 100 14.57 28.47 -9.56
N ASP A 101 13.44 28.17 -10.19
CA ASP A 101 12.99 28.84 -11.42
C ASP A 101 12.45 30.27 -11.13
N SER A 102 12.17 30.59 -9.86
CA SER A 102 11.70 31.91 -9.42
C SER A 102 12.79 32.86 -8.91
N ILE A 103 14.06 32.43 -8.91
CA ILE A 103 15.25 33.23 -8.57
C ILE A 103 15.91 33.66 -9.87
#